data_AF-A0A829Q9A3-F1
#
_entry.id   AF-A0A829Q9A3-F1
#
_cell.length_a   1.000
_cell.length_b   1.000
_cell.length_c   1.000
_cell.angle_alpha   90.00
_cell.angle_beta   90.00
_cell.angle_gamma   90.00
#
_symmetry.space_group_name_H-M   'P 1'
#
loop_
_entity.id
_entity.type
_entity.pdbx_description
1 polymer ?
#
loop_
_entity_poly.entity_id
_entity_poly.type
_entity_poly.pdbx_seq_one_letter_code
_entity_poly.pdbx_strand_id
1 'polypeptide(L)'
;MAAPADGVQAHLRESKPLVRLRVPFTISRSAIDDVERGAQDSDWDPVKEAAKKLAFAEDRAIFEGYPAASIVGIRESSSNPELKLPEDVREYPDIVAQALSELRLAGVDGPYSVLLSAEEYTKVSEASDRGYPIREHLRRLVTGEILWAPAIDGAFVLTCRGGDFDLQLGTDVTIGYLSHDAGSVQLYLQETLTFLSYTAEASVALLP
;
A
#
# COMPACT_ATOMS: atom_id res chain seq x y z
N MET A 1 19.60 -10.69 -28.06
CA MET A 1 20.61 -9.63 -28.29
C MET A 1 21.75 -10.25 -29.08
N ALA A 2 22.25 -9.59 -30.13
CA ALA A 2 23.43 -10.09 -30.84
C ALA A 2 24.65 -9.98 -29.93
N ALA A 3 25.49 -11.00 -29.90
CA ALA A 3 26.76 -10.94 -29.19
C ALA A 3 27.70 -9.94 -29.89
N PRO A 4 28.60 -9.27 -29.16
CA PRO A 4 29.48 -8.25 -29.74
C PRO A 4 30.52 -8.82 -30.72
N ALA A 5 30.74 -10.13 -30.72
CA ALA A 5 31.62 -10.82 -31.66
C ALA A 5 31.27 -12.32 -31.76
N ASP A 6 31.75 -12.96 -32.82
CA ASP A 6 31.64 -14.41 -33.02
C ASP A 6 32.30 -15.17 -31.87
N GLY A 7 31.62 -16.21 -31.39
CA GLY A 7 32.07 -17.02 -30.25
C GLY A 7 31.80 -16.41 -28.87
N VAL A 8 31.20 -15.21 -28.78
CA VAL A 8 30.84 -14.58 -27.51
C VAL A 8 29.37 -14.88 -27.16
N GLN A 9 29.10 -15.22 -25.91
CA GLN A 9 27.74 -15.30 -25.36
C GLN A 9 27.49 -14.07 -24.48
N ALA A 10 26.45 -13.30 -24.77
CA ALA A 10 26.11 -12.07 -24.03
C ALA A 10 24.69 -12.16 -23.49
N HIS A 11 24.51 -11.88 -22.19
CA HIS A 11 23.22 -11.87 -21.50
C HIS A 11 23.13 -10.60 -20.66
N LEU A 12 21.98 -9.95 -20.65
CA LEU A 12 21.69 -8.89 -19.69
C LEU A 12 21.26 -9.52 -18.36
N ARG A 13 21.56 -8.82 -17.26
CA ARG A 13 20.95 -9.12 -15.97
C ARG A 13 19.72 -8.26 -15.83
N GLU A 14 18.61 -8.88 -15.45
CA GLU A 14 17.38 -8.15 -15.14
C GLU A 14 17.51 -7.51 -13.76
N SER A 15 17.03 -6.28 -13.64
CA SER A 15 17.02 -5.52 -12.39
C SER A 15 15.79 -4.62 -12.37
N LYS A 16 15.22 -4.39 -11.19
CA LYS A 16 14.14 -3.42 -11.00
C LYS A 16 14.73 -2.05 -10.62
N PRO A 17 14.46 -0.98 -11.38
CA PRO A 17 14.91 0.35 -11.02
C PRO A 17 14.15 0.86 -9.79
N LEU A 18 14.82 1.67 -8.96
CA LEU A 18 14.15 2.43 -7.91
C LEU A 18 13.53 3.69 -8.51
N VAL A 19 12.32 4.01 -8.08
CA VAL A 19 11.60 5.24 -8.42
C VAL A 19 11.71 6.23 -7.27
N ARG A 20 11.90 7.51 -7.62
CA ARG A 20 11.89 8.60 -6.65
C ARG A 20 10.55 9.31 -6.71
N LEU A 21 9.80 9.26 -5.61
CA LEU A 21 8.54 9.98 -5.46
C LEU A 21 8.82 11.28 -4.71
N ARG A 22 8.30 12.41 -5.21
CA ARG A 22 8.48 13.72 -4.58
C ARG A 22 7.16 14.47 -4.56
N VAL A 23 6.74 14.90 -3.38
CA VAL A 23 5.53 15.70 -3.18
C VAL A 23 5.93 17.08 -2.64
N PRO A 24 5.95 18.13 -3.49
CA PRO A 24 6.22 19.49 -3.03
C PRO A 24 5.05 20.05 -2.21
N PHE A 25 5.36 20.84 -1.19
CA PHE A 25 4.38 21.56 -0.38
C PHE A 25 4.95 22.89 0.10
N THR A 26 4.07 23.81 0.48
CA THR A 26 4.44 25.16 0.90
C THR A 26 3.86 25.45 2.27
N ILE A 27 4.68 25.99 3.17
CA ILE A 27 4.28 26.42 4.52
C ILE A 27 4.53 27.93 4.66
N SER A 28 3.75 28.61 5.48
CA SER A 28 3.96 30.03 5.76
C SER A 28 5.15 30.22 6.70
N ARG A 29 5.90 31.31 6.51
CA ARG A 29 7.01 31.64 7.42
C ARG A 29 6.53 31.96 8.83
N SER A 30 5.36 32.60 8.95
CA SER A 30 4.74 32.86 10.25
C SER A 30 4.47 31.57 11.02
N ALA A 31 3.96 30.52 10.37
CA ALA A 31 3.72 29.23 11.04
C ALA A 31 5.01 28.61 11.61
N ILE A 32 6.14 28.77 10.92
CA ILE A 32 7.46 28.33 11.40
C ILE A 32 7.91 29.18 12.59
N ASP A 33 7.91 30.50 12.43
CA ASP A 33 8.41 31.43 13.44
C ASP A 33 7.56 31.42 14.73
N ASP A 34 6.26 31.15 14.62
CA ASP A 34 5.35 31.09 15.77
C ASP A 34 5.67 29.93 16.71
N VAL A 35 6.27 28.84 16.20
CA VAL A 35 6.74 27.72 17.06
C VAL A 35 7.85 28.18 18.00
N GLU A 36 8.78 29.02 17.54
CA GLU A 36 9.83 29.60 18.41
C GLU A 36 9.22 30.51 19.49
N ARG A 37 8.08 31.13 19.20
CA ARG A 37 7.31 31.94 20.16
C ARG A 37 6.43 31.10 21.09
N GLY A 38 6.41 29.79 20.94
CA GLY A 38 5.66 28.85 21.79
C GLY A 38 4.27 28.48 21.28
N ALA A 39 3.93 28.79 20.03
CA ALA A 39 2.69 28.31 19.42
C ALA A 39 2.71 26.77 19.31
N GLN A 40 1.55 26.15 19.54
CA GLN A 40 1.36 24.69 19.50
C GLN A 40 0.37 24.28 18.39
N ASP A 41 -0.17 25.25 17.67
CA ASP A 41 -1.26 25.13 16.70
C ASP A 41 -0.92 25.79 15.35
N SER A 42 0.37 25.98 15.05
CA SER A 42 0.83 26.42 13.73
C SER A 42 0.23 25.56 12.62
N ASP A 43 -0.07 26.21 11.49
CA ASP A 43 -0.70 25.54 10.34
C ASP A 43 0.30 24.62 9.62
N TRP A 44 0.15 23.32 9.87
CA TRP A 44 0.89 22.24 9.22
C TRP A 44 0.03 21.42 8.26
N ASP A 45 -1.16 21.88 7.90
CA ASP A 45 -2.05 21.16 6.98
C ASP A 45 -1.39 20.89 5.61
N PRO A 46 -0.58 21.79 5.03
CA PRO A 46 0.17 21.48 3.82
C PRO A 46 1.09 20.25 3.95
N VAL A 47 1.65 20.02 5.14
CA VAL A 47 2.53 18.88 5.42
C VAL A 47 1.71 17.58 5.52
N LYS A 48 0.56 17.63 6.21
CA LYS A 48 -0.36 16.48 6.34
C LYS A 48 -0.89 16.03 4.98
N GLU A 49 -1.30 16.98 4.15
CA GLU A 49 -1.78 16.69 2.80
C GLU A 49 -0.68 16.14 1.89
N ALA A 50 0.56 16.64 2.03
CA ALA A 50 1.69 16.09 1.30
C ALA A 50 2.03 14.65 1.73
N ALA A 51 2.01 14.38 3.05
CA ALA A 51 2.24 13.05 3.59
C ALA A 51 1.17 12.06 3.15
N LYS A 52 -0.11 12.47 3.18
CA LYS A 52 -1.23 11.65 2.71
C LYS A 52 -1.08 11.30 1.22
N LYS A 53 -0.69 12.28 0.39
CA LYS A 53 -0.45 12.03 -1.05
C LYS A 53 0.69 11.04 -1.28
N LEU A 54 1.77 11.15 -0.52
CA LEU A 54 2.92 10.22 -0.64
C LEU A 54 2.51 8.81 -0.21
N ALA A 55 1.88 8.66 0.96
CA ALA A 55 1.40 7.36 1.45
C ALA A 55 0.43 6.68 0.46
N PHE A 56 -0.51 7.44 -0.11
CA PHE A 56 -1.45 6.89 -1.10
C PHE A 56 -0.76 6.51 -2.41
N ALA A 57 0.30 7.22 -2.80
CA ALA A 57 1.07 6.89 -3.99
C ALA A 57 1.88 5.60 -3.80
N GLU A 58 2.50 5.42 -2.63
CA GLU A 58 3.22 4.20 -2.26
C GLU A 58 2.28 3.00 -2.21
N ASP A 59 1.20 3.07 -1.43
CA ASP A 59 0.22 1.98 -1.31
C ASP A 59 -0.34 1.57 -2.68
N ARG A 60 -0.73 2.55 -3.52
CA ARG A 60 -1.22 2.24 -4.87
C ARG A 60 -0.17 1.58 -5.74
N ALA A 61 1.10 2.00 -5.65
CA ALA A 61 2.18 1.34 -6.38
C ALA A 61 2.37 -0.12 -5.92
N ILE A 62 2.20 -0.40 -4.63
CA ILE A 62 2.33 -1.75 -4.06
C ILE A 62 1.15 -2.64 -4.44
N PHE A 63 -0.10 -2.17 -4.26
CA PHE A 63 -1.29 -3.00 -4.45
C PHE A 63 -1.77 -3.04 -5.90
N GLU A 64 -1.85 -1.89 -6.56
CA GLU A 64 -2.40 -1.73 -7.91
C GLU A 64 -1.32 -1.67 -9.00
N GLY A 65 -0.06 -1.46 -8.61
CA GLY A 65 1.08 -1.39 -9.51
C GLY A 65 1.37 0.02 -10.02
N TYR A 66 2.57 0.18 -10.59
CA TYR A 66 2.98 1.42 -11.23
C TYR A 66 3.78 1.11 -12.50
N PRO A 67 3.11 0.91 -13.66
CA PRO A 67 3.75 0.44 -14.89
C PRO A 67 4.88 1.36 -15.40
N ALA A 68 4.74 2.68 -15.23
CA ALA A 68 5.77 3.63 -15.63
C ALA A 68 7.08 3.49 -14.82
N ALA A 69 7.02 2.91 -13.61
CA ALA A 69 8.17 2.58 -12.78
C ALA A 69 8.58 1.10 -12.87
N SER A 70 7.97 0.31 -13.77
CA SER A 70 8.17 -1.15 -13.88
C SER A 70 7.81 -1.93 -12.61
N ILE A 71 6.89 -1.39 -11.80
CA ILE A 71 6.36 -2.04 -10.59
C ILE A 71 5.06 -2.75 -10.97
N VAL A 72 5.01 -4.06 -10.73
CA VAL A 72 3.80 -4.89 -10.84
C VAL A 72 3.22 -4.99 -9.43
N GLY A 73 1.95 -4.59 -9.27
CA GLY A 73 1.30 -4.59 -7.97
C GLY A 73 0.87 -5.98 -7.51
N ILE A 74 0.50 -6.11 -6.24
CA ILE A 74 -0.01 -7.34 -5.66
C ILE A 74 -1.20 -7.88 -6.47
N ARG A 75 -2.14 -7.01 -6.86
CA ARG A 75 -3.34 -7.38 -7.64
C ARG A 75 -2.96 -8.06 -8.96
N GLU A 76 -2.09 -7.44 -9.74
CA GLU A 76 -1.65 -7.98 -11.04
C GLU A 76 -0.75 -9.21 -10.87
N SER A 77 0.03 -9.29 -9.78
CA SER A 77 0.91 -10.44 -9.51
C SER A 77 0.19 -11.69 -9.03
N SER A 78 -1.05 -11.55 -8.53
CA SER A 78 -1.81 -12.64 -7.93
C SER A 78 -2.17 -13.72 -8.95
N SER A 79 -1.85 -14.98 -8.67
CA SER A 79 -2.30 -16.14 -9.47
C SER A 79 -3.62 -16.73 -8.98
N ASN A 80 -4.08 -16.35 -7.79
CA ASN A 80 -5.36 -16.79 -7.24
C ASN A 80 -6.53 -16.08 -7.94
N PRO A 81 -7.70 -16.72 -8.02
CA PRO A 81 -8.88 -16.10 -8.64
C PRO A 81 -9.28 -14.82 -7.91
N GLU A 82 -9.58 -13.78 -8.69
CA GLU A 82 -10.19 -12.57 -8.15
C GLU A 82 -11.58 -12.89 -7.61
N LEU A 83 -11.80 -12.55 -6.34
CA LEU A 83 -13.13 -12.66 -5.72
C LEU A 83 -13.79 -11.29 -5.74
N LYS A 84 -15.13 -11.27 -5.60
CA LYS A 84 -15.89 -10.02 -5.54
C LYS A 84 -16.48 -9.84 -4.15
N LEU A 85 -16.37 -8.63 -3.61
CA LEU A 85 -17.08 -8.24 -2.40
C LEU A 85 -18.59 -8.13 -2.70
N PRO A 86 -19.43 -8.78 -1.89
CA PRO A 86 -20.88 -8.67 -2.03
C PRO A 86 -21.34 -7.28 -1.61
N GLU A 87 -22.51 -6.84 -2.09
CA GLU A 87 -23.11 -5.59 -1.60
C GLU A 87 -23.52 -5.70 -0.12
N ASP A 88 -23.86 -6.91 0.32
CA ASP A 88 -24.22 -7.20 1.71
C ASP A 88 -22.98 -7.54 2.55
N VAL A 89 -22.62 -6.62 3.45
CA VAL A 89 -21.49 -6.75 4.37
C VAL A 89 -21.57 -8.00 5.25
N ARG A 90 -22.77 -8.53 5.47
CA ARG A 90 -22.98 -9.76 6.26
C ARG A 90 -22.35 -11.00 5.60
N GLU A 91 -22.13 -10.95 4.29
CA GLU A 91 -21.52 -12.03 3.50
C GLU A 91 -19.99 -11.90 3.40
N TYR A 92 -19.37 -10.87 4.00
CA TYR A 92 -17.90 -10.68 3.96
C TYR A 92 -17.13 -11.82 4.61
N PRO A 93 -17.57 -12.37 5.78
CA PRO A 93 -16.92 -13.53 6.38
C PRO A 93 -16.84 -14.73 5.43
N ASP A 94 -17.84 -14.94 4.57
CA ASP A 94 -17.87 -16.07 3.63
C ASP A 94 -16.84 -15.87 2.51
N ILE A 95 -16.77 -14.69 1.91
CA ILE A 95 -15.77 -14.38 0.88
C ILE A 95 -14.34 -14.37 1.45
N VAL A 96 -14.15 -13.86 2.68
CA VAL A 96 -12.84 -13.93 3.35
C VAL A 96 -12.47 -15.38 3.65
N ALA A 97 -13.41 -16.21 4.11
CA ALA A 97 -13.16 -17.64 4.32
C ALA A 97 -12.80 -18.36 3.01
N GLN A 98 -13.45 -18.00 1.89
CA GLN A 98 -13.10 -18.50 0.56
C GLN A 98 -11.67 -18.08 0.17
N ALA A 99 -11.32 -16.80 0.30
CA ALA A 99 -9.97 -16.31 0.02
C ALA A 99 -8.90 -17.03 0.87
N LEU A 100 -9.17 -17.24 2.16
CA LEU A 100 -8.29 -18.01 3.05
C LEU A 100 -8.17 -19.47 2.61
N SER A 101 -9.23 -20.05 2.05
CA SER A 101 -9.20 -21.40 1.49
C SER A 101 -8.33 -21.47 0.24
N GLU A 102 -8.40 -20.49 -0.66
CA GLU A 102 -7.55 -20.41 -1.85
C GLU A 102 -6.07 -20.38 -1.47
N LEU A 103 -5.69 -19.53 -0.49
CA LEU A 103 -4.32 -19.47 0.01
C LEU A 103 -3.85 -20.82 0.58
N ARG A 104 -4.71 -21.51 1.36
CA ARG A 104 -4.38 -22.83 1.92
C ARG A 104 -4.25 -23.90 0.84
N LEU A 105 -5.12 -23.89 -0.17
CA LEU A 105 -5.07 -24.82 -1.30
C LEU A 105 -3.82 -24.61 -2.17
N ALA A 106 -3.33 -23.37 -2.25
CA ALA A 106 -2.06 -23.03 -2.86
C ALA A 106 -0.83 -23.40 -1.99
N GLY A 107 -1.03 -23.95 -0.79
CA GLY A 107 0.07 -24.32 0.11
C GLY A 107 0.76 -23.12 0.76
N VAL A 108 0.08 -21.98 0.84
CA VAL A 108 0.61 -20.76 1.46
C VAL A 108 0.24 -20.74 2.92
N ASP A 109 1.24 -20.87 3.80
CA ASP A 109 1.04 -20.76 5.24
C ASP A 109 0.75 -19.32 5.69
N GLY A 110 0.09 -19.18 6.84
CA GLY A 110 -0.17 -17.89 7.48
C GLY A 110 1.03 -17.34 8.28
N PRO A 111 0.81 -16.29 9.10
CA PRO A 111 -0.48 -15.68 9.43
C PRO A 111 -1.09 -14.94 8.24
N TYR A 112 -2.42 -14.92 8.14
CA TYR A 112 -3.13 -14.21 7.07
C TYR A 112 -3.67 -12.91 7.59
N SER A 113 -3.53 -11.84 6.83
CA SER A 113 -4.08 -10.52 7.14
C SER A 113 -5.04 -10.07 6.04
N VAL A 114 -6.00 -9.22 6.42
CA VAL A 114 -7.00 -8.66 5.51
C VAL A 114 -6.84 -7.15 5.49
N LEU A 115 -6.68 -6.59 4.29
CA LEU A 115 -6.67 -5.15 4.07
C LEU A 115 -8.00 -4.74 3.47
N LEU A 116 -8.67 -3.78 4.09
CA LEU A 116 -9.95 -3.25 3.63
C LEU A 116 -9.79 -1.79 3.22
N SER A 117 -10.42 -1.40 2.11
CA SER A 117 -10.53 0.02 1.75
C SER A 117 -11.24 0.82 2.84
N ALA A 118 -11.13 2.15 2.81
CA ALA A 118 -11.76 3.00 3.83
C ALA A 118 -13.29 2.80 3.92
N GLU A 119 -13.96 2.65 2.78
CA GLU A 119 -15.40 2.39 2.73
C GLU A 119 -15.74 1.03 3.34
N GLU A 120 -14.99 0.00 2.95
CA GLU A 120 -15.25 -1.37 3.41
C GLU A 120 -14.92 -1.58 4.87
N TYR A 121 -13.85 -0.97 5.36
CA TYR A 121 -13.49 -0.99 6.77
C TYR A 121 -14.56 -0.33 7.64
N THR A 122 -15.15 0.78 7.16
CA THR A 122 -16.25 1.48 7.86
C THR A 122 -17.50 0.62 7.89
N LYS A 123 -17.90 0.06 6.73
CA LYS A 123 -19.04 -0.86 6.60
C LYS A 123 -18.92 -2.06 7.56
N VAL A 124 -17.76 -2.71 7.60
CA VAL A 124 -17.49 -3.85 8.50
C VAL A 124 -17.56 -3.44 9.98
N SER A 125 -17.15 -2.22 10.30
CA SER A 125 -17.14 -1.72 11.68
C SER A 125 -18.53 -1.36 12.19
N GLU A 126 -19.43 -0.91 11.30
CA GLU A 126 -20.80 -0.52 11.63
C GLU A 126 -21.80 -1.67 11.51
N ALA A 127 -21.52 -2.67 10.67
CA ALA A 127 -22.42 -3.78 10.42
C ALA A 127 -22.47 -4.80 11.57
N SER A 128 -23.68 -5.31 11.82
CA SER A 128 -23.92 -6.46 12.69
C SER A 128 -24.90 -7.42 12.02
N ASP A 129 -24.70 -8.72 12.22
CA ASP A 129 -25.66 -9.75 11.81
C ASP A 129 -26.34 -10.33 13.06
N ARG A 130 -27.66 -10.17 13.15
CA ARG A 130 -28.49 -10.62 14.29
C ARG A 130 -27.91 -10.21 15.66
N GLY A 131 -27.30 -9.01 15.72
CA GLY A 131 -26.70 -8.44 16.94
C GLY A 131 -25.23 -8.80 17.17
N TYR A 132 -24.61 -9.61 16.30
CA TYR A 132 -23.19 -9.94 16.37
C TYR A 132 -22.36 -9.05 15.42
N PRO A 133 -21.34 -8.31 15.90
CA PRO A 133 -20.51 -7.46 15.05
C PRO A 133 -19.76 -8.26 13.97
N ILE A 134 -19.87 -7.84 12.70
CA ILE A 134 -19.19 -8.51 11.58
C ILE A 134 -17.67 -8.48 11.75
N ARG A 135 -17.14 -7.35 12.25
CA ARG A 135 -15.72 -7.22 12.58
C ARG A 135 -15.20 -8.31 13.52
N GLU A 136 -16.00 -8.73 14.50
CA GLU A 136 -15.59 -9.77 15.45
C GLU A 136 -15.64 -11.17 14.79
N HIS A 137 -16.58 -11.39 13.87
CA HIS A 137 -16.60 -12.61 13.07
C HIS A 137 -15.34 -12.71 12.20
N LEU A 138 -14.98 -11.64 11.49
CA LEU A 138 -13.75 -11.60 10.68
C LEU A 138 -12.48 -11.82 11.53
N ARG A 139 -12.40 -11.20 12.71
CA ARG A 139 -11.26 -11.38 13.63
C ARG A 139 -11.06 -12.83 14.08
N ARG A 140 -12.11 -13.65 14.10
CA ARG A 140 -12.01 -15.07 14.45
C ARG A 140 -11.57 -15.94 13.28
N LEU A 141 -11.81 -15.50 12.05
CA LEU A 141 -11.40 -16.20 10.82
C LEU A 141 -9.95 -15.91 10.45
N VAL A 142 -9.53 -14.65 10.64
CA VAL A 142 -8.22 -14.13 10.26
C VAL A 142 -7.22 -14.35 11.39
N THR A 143 -6.09 -14.98 11.10
CA THR A 143 -5.05 -15.26 12.11
C THR A 143 -4.11 -14.08 12.37
N GLY A 144 -4.02 -13.15 11.43
CA GLY A 144 -3.31 -11.88 11.52
C GLY A 144 -4.24 -10.71 11.79
N GLU A 145 -4.02 -9.60 11.09
CA GLU A 145 -4.71 -8.33 11.36
C GLU A 145 -5.75 -7.98 10.29
N ILE A 146 -6.75 -7.20 10.69
CA ILE A 146 -7.66 -6.52 9.77
C ILE A 146 -7.21 -5.06 9.71
N LEU A 147 -6.58 -4.69 8.61
CA LEU A 147 -5.93 -3.41 8.40
C LEU A 147 -6.82 -2.45 7.63
N TRP A 148 -6.80 -1.20 8.06
CA TRP A 148 -7.37 -0.09 7.30
C TRP A 148 -6.36 0.30 6.22
N ALA A 149 -6.73 0.17 4.95
CA ALA A 149 -5.93 0.60 3.81
C ALA A 149 -6.72 1.63 2.97
N PRO A 150 -6.60 2.95 3.24
CA PRO A 150 -7.45 3.95 2.60
C PRO A 150 -7.11 4.22 1.12
N ALA A 151 -5.95 3.75 0.66
CA ALA A 151 -5.44 4.03 -0.67
C ALA A 151 -5.85 3.01 -1.73
N ILE A 152 -6.36 1.84 -1.31
CA ILE A 152 -6.80 0.73 -2.16
C ILE A 152 -8.31 0.76 -2.40
N ASP A 153 -8.75 0.04 -3.44
CA ASP A 153 -10.15 -0.24 -3.72
C ASP A 153 -10.47 -1.72 -3.40
N GLY A 154 -11.65 -1.96 -2.83
CA GLY A 154 -12.07 -3.30 -2.40
C GLY A 154 -11.30 -3.81 -1.18
N ALA A 155 -10.72 -5.01 -1.29
CA ALA A 155 -9.94 -5.64 -0.22
C ALA A 155 -8.85 -6.59 -0.74
N PHE A 156 -7.90 -6.94 0.11
CA PHE A 156 -6.90 -7.99 -0.14
C PHE A 156 -6.82 -8.93 1.05
N VAL A 157 -6.63 -10.22 0.77
CA VAL A 157 -6.27 -11.23 1.78
C VAL A 157 -4.91 -11.77 1.39
N LEU A 158 -3.92 -11.67 2.27
CA LEU A 158 -2.55 -12.07 1.97
C LEU A 158 -1.89 -12.73 3.17
N THR A 159 -0.82 -13.50 2.91
CA THR A 159 0.04 -14.02 3.97
C THR A 159 1.06 -12.99 4.44
N CYS A 160 1.39 -13.04 5.72
CA CYS A 160 2.48 -12.30 6.35
C CYS A 160 3.59 -13.24 6.88
N ARG A 161 3.74 -14.43 6.28
CA ARG A 161 4.83 -15.38 6.62
C ARG A 161 6.24 -14.83 6.32
N GLY A 162 6.32 -13.84 5.41
CA GLY A 162 7.54 -13.12 5.06
C GLY A 162 8.24 -13.69 3.82
N GLY A 163 8.89 -12.81 3.06
CA GLY A 163 9.63 -13.17 1.84
C GLY A 163 8.81 -13.21 0.55
N ASP A 164 7.48 -13.04 0.61
CA ASP A 164 6.60 -13.03 -0.57
C ASP A 164 6.50 -11.63 -1.22
N PHE A 165 6.48 -10.58 -0.41
CA PHE A 165 6.36 -9.19 -0.82
C PHE A 165 7.53 -8.38 -0.27
N ASP A 166 8.20 -7.62 -1.12
CA ASP A 166 9.43 -6.92 -0.77
C ASP A 166 9.39 -5.46 -1.22
N LEU A 167 9.45 -4.57 -0.22
CA LEU A 167 9.56 -3.13 -0.41
C LEU A 167 11.02 -2.72 -0.22
N GLN A 168 11.69 -2.45 -1.34
CA GLN A 168 13.10 -2.10 -1.36
C GLN A 168 13.26 -0.58 -1.26
N LEU A 169 13.72 -0.11 -0.11
CA LEU A 169 13.96 1.31 0.16
C LEU A 169 15.41 1.69 -0.16
N GLY A 170 15.59 2.60 -1.11
CA GLY A 170 16.86 3.28 -1.31
C GLY A 170 17.04 4.45 -0.33
N THR A 171 15.98 5.23 -0.13
CA THR A 171 15.92 6.25 0.92
C THR A 171 14.49 6.34 1.41
N ASP A 172 14.31 6.23 2.72
CA ASP A 172 13.03 6.39 3.38
C ASP A 172 12.50 7.84 3.28
N VAL A 173 11.30 8.09 3.76
CA VAL A 173 10.63 9.40 3.69
C VAL A 173 11.49 10.49 4.33
N THR A 174 11.82 11.50 3.54
CA THR A 174 12.63 12.65 3.93
C THR A 174 11.97 13.96 3.55
N ILE A 175 12.13 14.97 4.41
CA ILE A 175 11.70 16.34 4.11
C ILE A 175 12.92 17.13 3.60
N GLY A 176 12.80 17.73 2.41
CA GLY A 176 13.84 18.57 1.82
C GLY A 176 13.37 20.00 1.57
N TYR A 177 14.34 20.90 1.41
CA TYR A 177 14.13 22.32 1.09
C TYR A 177 14.29 22.60 -0.40
N LEU A 178 13.47 23.50 -0.95
CA LEU A 178 13.58 23.99 -2.34
C LEU A 178 13.95 25.47 -2.38
N SER A 179 13.10 26.32 -1.82
CA SER A 179 13.18 27.77 -1.94
C SER A 179 12.35 28.43 -0.83
N HIS A 180 12.53 29.73 -0.63
CA HIS A 180 11.65 30.53 0.21
C HIS A 180 11.56 31.96 -0.33
N ASP A 181 10.48 32.66 0.04
CA ASP A 181 10.31 34.09 -0.20
C ASP A 181 10.01 34.85 1.12
N ALA A 182 9.46 36.06 1.01
CA ALA A 182 9.14 36.88 2.17
C ALA A 182 8.03 36.28 3.06
N GLY A 183 7.12 35.47 2.50
CA GLY A 183 5.95 34.94 3.20
C GLY A 183 5.90 33.43 3.34
N SER A 184 6.65 32.68 2.53
CA SER A 184 6.51 31.22 2.42
C SER A 184 7.83 30.47 2.24
N VAL A 185 7.82 29.19 2.61
CA VAL A 185 8.92 28.24 2.39
C VAL A 185 8.39 27.06 1.61
N GLN A 186 9.05 26.73 0.49
CA GLN A 186 8.76 25.55 -0.32
C GLN A 186 9.66 24.39 0.11
N LEU A 187 9.02 23.31 0.52
CA LEU A 187 9.64 22.06 0.93
C LEU A 187 9.11 20.91 0.06
N TYR A 188 9.62 19.70 0.26
CA TYR A 188 9.04 18.48 -0.31
C TYR A 188 9.18 17.31 0.64
N LEU A 189 8.26 16.35 0.53
CA LEU A 189 8.48 14.98 0.99
C LEU A 189 9.03 14.15 -0.17
N GLN A 190 9.98 13.28 0.11
CA GLN A 190 10.58 12.41 -0.89
C GLN A 190 11.02 11.08 -0.30
N GLU A 191 10.84 10.04 -1.08
CA GLU A 191 11.41 8.72 -0.85
C GLU A 191 11.94 8.15 -2.17
N THR A 192 12.71 7.07 -2.08
CA THR A 192 13.18 6.33 -3.25
C THR A 192 13.04 4.86 -2.97
N LEU A 193 12.18 4.19 -3.74
CA LEU A 193 11.78 2.81 -3.47
C LEU A 193 11.51 2.02 -4.75
N THR A 194 11.39 0.71 -4.63
CA THR A 194 10.74 -0.15 -5.62
C THR A 194 10.03 -1.29 -4.89
N PHE A 195 9.08 -1.94 -5.55
CA PHE A 195 8.31 -3.04 -4.97
C PHE A 195 8.44 -4.29 -5.84
N LEU A 196 8.62 -5.43 -5.19
CA LEU A 196 8.68 -6.74 -5.82
C LEU A 196 7.70 -7.69 -5.14
N SER A 197 6.93 -8.40 -5.96
CA SER A 197 6.15 -9.57 -5.55
C SER A 197 6.87 -10.81 -6.08
N TYR A 198 7.28 -11.70 -5.17
CA TYR A 198 8.03 -12.92 -5.50
C TYR A 198 7.12 -14.16 -5.59
N THR A 199 5.97 -14.12 -4.92
CA THR A 199 5.06 -15.26 -4.81
C THR A 199 3.67 -14.87 -5.29
N ALA A 200 3.28 -15.37 -6.46
CA ALA A 200 2.00 -15.02 -7.09
C ALA A 200 0.79 -15.57 -6.30
N GLU A 201 0.96 -16.70 -5.63
CA GLU A 201 -0.10 -17.37 -4.89
C GLU A 201 -0.29 -16.83 -3.46
N ALA A 202 0.55 -15.89 -3.00
CA ALA A 202 0.57 -15.40 -1.62
C ALA A 202 -0.52 -14.35 -1.29
N SER A 203 -1.34 -13.98 -2.26
CA SER A 203 -2.42 -13.00 -2.12
C SER A 203 -3.68 -13.41 -2.86
N VAL A 204 -4.82 -12.94 -2.40
CA VAL A 204 -6.12 -12.97 -3.09
C VAL A 204 -6.65 -11.55 -3.13
N ALA A 205 -7.00 -11.09 -4.32
CA ALA A 205 -7.60 -9.78 -4.53
C ALA A 205 -9.14 -9.89 -4.46
N LEU A 206 -9.76 -8.97 -3.72
CA LEU A 206 -11.21 -8.85 -3.61
C LEU A 206 -11.63 -7.53 -4.25
N LEU A 207 -12.35 -7.63 -5.36
CA LEU A 207 -12.87 -6.49 -6.09
C LEU A 207 -14.09 -5.90 -5.36
N PRO A 208 -14.32 -4.58 -5.46
CA PRO A 208 -15.55 -3.96 -4.97
C PRO A 208 -16.81 -4.43 -5.72
#